data_AF-A0A359B145-F1
#
_entry.id   AF-A0A359B145-F1
#
_cell.length_a   1.000
_cell.length_b   1.000
_cell.length_c   1.000
_cell.angle_alpha   90.00
_cell.angle_beta   90.00
_cell.angle_gamma   90.00
#
_symmetry.space_group_name_H-M   'P 1'
#
loop_
_entity.id
_entity.type
_entity.pdbx_description
1 polymer ?
#
loop_
_entity_poly.entity_id
_entity_poly.type
_entity_poly.pdbx_seq_one_letter_code
_entity_poly.pdbx_strand_id
1 'polypeptide(L)' 'REAWKMRNLAEALGMKVMIGCMTETSCAISAAAQLSPGLDFADLDGALLIGNDCFDG' A
#
# COMPACT_ATOMS: atom_id res chain seq x y z
N ARG A 1 0.62 -0.87 -11.91
CA ARG A 1 0.66 0.10 -13.05
C ARG A 1 -0.02 1.42 -12.69
N GLU A 2 -1.31 1.43 -12.34
CA GLU A 2 -2.03 2.69 -12.08
C GLU A 2 -1.52 3.44 -10.84
N ALA A 3 -1.17 2.72 -9.76
CA ALA A 3 -0.54 3.33 -8.58
C ALA A 3 0.70 4.18 -8.91
N TRP A 4 1.57 3.70 -9.80
CA TRP A 4 2.76 4.45 -10.25
C TRP A 4 2.41 5.71 -11.05
N LYS A 5 1.36 5.68 -11.87
CA LYS A 5 0.90 6.88 -12.59
C LYS A 5 0.37 7.93 -11.62
N MET A 6 -0.43 7.50 -10.64
CA MET A 6 -0.98 8.38 -9.61
C MET A 6 0.14 9.02 -8.78
N ARG A 7 1.13 8.21 -8.37
CA ARG A 7 2.33 8.70 -7.67
C ARG A 7 3.08 9.76 -8.46
N ASN A 8 3.39 9.49 -9.74
CA ASN A 8 4.13 10.44 -10.58
C ASN A 8 3.37 11.75 -10.79
N LEU A 9 2.05 11.69 -10.93
CA LEU A 9 1.23 12.90 -11.02
C LEU A 9 1.24 13.70 -9.71
N ALA A 10 1.08 13.03 -8.57
CA ALA A 10 1.13 13.68 -7.26
C ALA A 10 2.50 14.32 -6.97
N GLU A 11 3.59 13.62 -7.33
CA GLU A 11 4.97 14.14 -7.26
C GLU A 11 5.15 15.39 -8.14
N ALA A 12 4.63 15.38 -9.38
CA ALA A 12 4.67 16.54 -10.27
C ALA A 12 3.87 17.74 -9.74
N LEU A 13 2.89 17.50 -8.86
CA LEU A 13 2.10 18.53 -8.19
C LEU A 13 2.67 18.95 -6.82
N GLY A 14 3.82 18.41 -6.41
CA GLY A 14 4.46 18.71 -5.12
C GLY A 14 3.69 18.15 -3.91
N MET A 15 2.87 17.12 -4.12
CA MET A 15 2.12 16.45 -3.05
C MET A 15 2.93 15.31 -2.44
N LYS A 16 2.69 15.03 -1.16
CA LYS A 16 3.14 13.78 -0.52
C LYS A 16 2.19 12.65 -0.89
N VAL A 17 2.73 11.45 -1.05
CA VAL A 17 1.99 10.26 -1.44
C VAL A 17 2.05 9.20 -0.36
N MET A 18 0.89 8.65 -0.03
CA MET A 18 0.73 7.56 0.92
C MET A 18 0.10 6.37 0.20
N ILE A 19 0.60 5.16 0.46
CA ILE A 19 -0.12 3.93 0.12
C ILE A 19 -0.91 3.48 1.33
N GLY A 20 -2.18 3.15 1.09
CA GLY A 20 -3.07 2.56 2.07
C GLY A 20 -3.47 1.15 1.65
N CYS A 21 -4.03 0.40 2.58
CA CYS A 21 -4.75 -0.84 2.33
C CYS A 21 -6.23 -0.70 2.67
N MET A 22 -7.03 -1.65 2.18
CA MET A 22 -8.33 -1.92 2.79
C MET A 22 -8.16 -2.98 3.89
N THR A 23 -9.26 -3.49 4.43
CA THR A 23 -9.24 -4.72 5.23
C THR A 23 -8.96 -5.92 4.33
N GLU A 24 -7.68 -6.20 4.10
CA GLU A 24 -7.17 -7.16 3.12
C GLU A 24 -6.26 -8.21 3.79
N THR A 25 -5.99 -9.30 3.08
CA THR A 25 -5.08 -10.34 3.55
C THR A 25 -3.61 -9.93 3.46
N SER A 26 -2.75 -10.57 4.23
CA SER A 26 -1.29 -10.37 4.22
C SER A 26 -0.67 -10.55 2.84
N CYS A 27 -1.26 -11.36 1.96
CA CYS A 27 -0.85 -11.49 0.56
C CYS A 27 -0.98 -10.16 -0.22
N ALA A 28 -2.11 -9.47 -0.08
CA ALA A 28 -2.32 -8.17 -0.73
C ALA A 28 -1.45 -7.09 -0.08
N ILE A 29 -1.33 -7.11 1.25
CA ILE A 29 -0.44 -6.21 2.00
C ILE A 29 1.02 -6.37 1.55
N SER A 30 1.50 -7.61 1.39
CA SER A 30 2.84 -7.91 0.90
C SER A 30 3.09 -7.35 -0.50
N ALA A 31 2.09 -7.44 -1.39
CA ALA A 31 2.17 -6.85 -2.72
C ALA A 31 2.22 -5.31 -2.67
N ALA A 32 1.44 -4.69 -1.79
CA ALA A 32 1.47 -3.24 -1.57
C ALA A 32 2.81 -2.77 -0.94
N ALA A 33 3.38 -3.56 -0.02
CA ALA A 33 4.65 -3.25 0.64
C ALA A 33 5.82 -3.11 -0.36
N GLN A 34 5.80 -3.86 -1.48
CA GLN A 34 6.79 -3.71 -2.55
C GLN A 34 6.76 -2.33 -3.23
N LEU A 35 5.65 -1.59 -3.12
CA LEU A 35 5.51 -0.23 -3.67
C LEU A 35 5.93 0.85 -2.67
N SER A 36 6.05 0.52 -1.37
CA SER A 36 6.34 1.47 -0.30
C SER A 36 7.64 2.28 -0.48
N PRO A 37 8.75 1.77 -1.08
CA PRO A 37 9.98 2.57 -1.21
C PRO A 37 9.85 3.81 -2.09
N GLY A 38 8.81 3.88 -2.95
CA GLY A 38 8.57 5.03 -3.82
C GLY A 38 7.69 6.11 -3.22
N LEU A 39 7.24 5.96 -1.97
CA LEU A 39 6.17 6.74 -1.34
C LEU A 39 6.64 7.35 -0.02
N ASP A 40 5.97 8.40 0.43
CA ASP A 40 6.32 9.11 1.66
C ASP A 40 5.83 8.38 2.91
N PHE A 41 4.68 7.70 2.80
CA PHE A 41 4.03 7.00 3.91
C PHE A 41 3.39 5.68 3.46
N ALA A 42 3.29 4.75 4.40
CA ALA A 42 2.64 3.46 4.21
C ALA A 42 1.71 3.16 5.39
N ASP A 43 0.45 2.89 5.09
CA ASP A 43 -0.57 2.40 6.01
C ASP A 43 -1.04 1.04 5.50
N LEU A 44 -0.46 0.01 6.09
CA LEU A 44 -0.53 -1.37 5.60
C LEU A 44 -0.85 -2.32 6.77
N ASP A 45 -1.70 -1.88 7.69
CA ASP A 45 -2.06 -2.64 8.89
C ASP A 45 -3.34 -3.48 8.74
N GLY A 46 -3.98 -3.45 7.56
CA GLY A 46 -5.28 -4.08 7.32
C GLY A 46 -5.33 -5.59 7.58
N ALA A 47 -4.21 -6.31 7.35
CA ALA A 47 -4.12 -7.73 7.67
C ALA A 47 -4.10 -8.01 9.19
N LEU A 48 -3.64 -7.06 10.00
CA LEU A 48 -3.67 -7.16 11.47
C LEU A 48 -5.10 -7.02 12.03
N LEU A 49 -6.03 -6.50 11.23
CA LEU A 49 -7.42 -6.25 11.62
C LEU A 49 -8.34 -7.44 11.31
N ILE A 50 -7.82 -8.53 10.74
CA ILE A 50 -8.58 -9.74 10.44
C ILE A 50 -8.02 -10.97 11.15
N GLY A 51 -8.91 -11.88 11.57
CA GLY A 51 -8.52 -13.15 12.21
C GLY A 51 -8.55 -14.36 11.26
N ASN A 52 -8.96 -14.16 10.00
CA ASN A 52 -9.19 -15.21 9.01
C ASN A 52 -8.26 -15.06 7.80
N ASP A 53 -7.06 -14.55 8.01
CA ASP A 53 -6.03 -14.56 6.97
C ASP A 53 -5.63 -16.01 6.65
N CYS A 54 -5.67 -16.34 5.36
CA CYS A 54 -5.31 -17.68 4.87
C CYS A 54 -3.85 -17.79 4.42
N PHE A 55 -3.08 -16.71 4.57
CA PHE A 55 -1.66 -16.65 4.27
C PHE A 55 -0.85 -16.34 5.54
N ASP A 56 0.44 -16.68 5.48
CA ASP A 56 1.44 -16.26 6.44
C ASP A 56 2.34 -15.26 5.71
N GLY A 57 2.34 -14.00 6.15
CA GLY A 57 2.95 -12.89 5.44
C GLY A 57 3.64 -11.89 6.35
#